data_AF-A0A523YAM4-F1
#
_entry.id   AF-A0A523YAM4-F1
#
_cell.length_a   1.000
_cell.length_b   1.000
_cell.length_c   1.000
_cell.angle_alpha   90.00
_cell.angle_beta   90.00
_cell.angle_gamma   90.00
#
_symmetry.space_group_name_H-M   'P 1'
#
loop_
_entity.id
_entity.type
_entity.pdbx_description
1 polymer ?
#
loop_
_entity_poly.entity_id
_entity_poly.type
_entity_poly.pdbx_seq_one_letter_code
_entity_poly.pdbx_strand_id
1 'polypeptide(L)'
;MRLTQLFTKTLREAPAEAETISHQLLLRAGMIHQIGAGIYSYLPLGWRVLRKIEQIIREELDRIGGQELMMPVLQPFELWEKTQRHYSFGKSLFTLTDRRERKLCLGPTHEEVVTELVRHQVRSYRDLPLLLYQIQTKFRDEPRPRGGLLRVREFPMMDLYSFDTNEETLELSYQKMIQAYKNIYDRCGLPTMVVEADSGAIGGKESHEFMVVTQSGEDEIIYCRNCQYAANVDKAQGIKPVGEREPPLPLEEIATPGMKTIGEVAGFLKIPHSRTLKAVFYSADGNLVFVAIRGDLEVNEVKLKNALKCSDLQLANEEQVRQAGLVAGSASPSGLSGIKTVADDSIMLATNFVAGANKPDYHLKNVNYPRDFQVDLMLDIAAAQQDQGCPKCGGSLASMRGIEV
;
A
#
# COMPACT_ATOMS: atom_id res chain seq x y z
N MET A 1 23.88 -36.56 -2.23
CA MET A 1 22.99 -36.97 -3.33
C MET A 1 23.72 -36.74 -4.64
N ARG A 2 23.80 -37.75 -5.52
CA ARG A 2 24.45 -37.64 -6.83
C ARG A 2 23.48 -37.04 -7.85
N LEU A 3 23.99 -36.32 -8.85
CA LEU A 3 23.15 -35.70 -9.90
C LEU A 3 22.29 -36.73 -10.65
N THR A 4 22.80 -37.95 -10.85
CA THR A 4 22.11 -39.05 -11.54
C THR A 4 20.83 -39.54 -10.84
N GLN A 5 20.63 -39.16 -9.58
CA GLN A 5 19.45 -39.51 -8.77
C GLN A 5 18.56 -38.30 -8.48
N LEU A 6 18.92 -37.11 -8.97
CA LEU A 6 18.19 -35.89 -8.70
C LEU A 6 16.91 -35.85 -9.56
N PHE A 7 15.76 -35.67 -8.91
CA PHE A 7 14.47 -35.46 -9.59
C PHE A 7 14.37 -34.02 -10.10
N THR A 8 15.19 -33.66 -11.09
CA THR A 8 15.05 -32.41 -11.84
C THR A 8 15.78 -32.51 -13.18
N LYS A 9 15.38 -31.67 -14.15
CA LYS A 9 16.09 -31.49 -15.42
C LYS A 9 16.26 -30.00 -15.67
N THR A 10 17.45 -29.61 -16.10
CA THR A 10 17.71 -28.24 -16.52
C THR A 10 17.12 -27.97 -17.90
N LEU A 11 16.64 -26.75 -18.13
CA LEU A 11 16.18 -26.29 -19.44
C LEU A 11 17.28 -25.50 -20.13
N ARG A 12 17.47 -25.73 -21.44
CA ARG A 12 18.41 -24.96 -22.26
C ARG A 12 17.99 -23.48 -22.33
N GLU A 13 16.69 -23.27 -22.60
CA GLU A 13 16.04 -21.98 -22.74
C GLU A 13 14.95 -21.82 -21.68
N ALA A 14 14.69 -20.59 -21.25
CA ALA A 14 13.57 -20.32 -20.35
C ALA A 14 12.25 -20.40 -21.12
N PRO A 15 11.15 -20.82 -20.47
CA PRO A 15 9.82 -20.68 -21.06
C PRO A 15 9.48 -19.22 -21.36
N ALA A 16 8.71 -18.98 -22.42
CA ALA A 16 8.44 -17.63 -22.93
C ALA A 16 7.56 -16.81 -21.98
N GLU A 17 6.75 -17.48 -21.17
CA GLU A 17 5.88 -16.89 -20.15
C GLU A 17 6.63 -16.38 -18.91
N ALA A 18 7.92 -16.70 -18.77
CA ALA A 18 8.73 -16.24 -17.65
C ALA A 18 9.35 -14.87 -17.95
N GLU A 19 8.72 -13.79 -17.49
CA GLU A 19 9.17 -12.42 -17.77
C GLU A 19 10.39 -12.00 -16.93
N THR A 20 10.41 -12.34 -15.64
CA THR A 20 11.49 -11.90 -14.73
C THR A 20 12.69 -12.84 -14.77
N ILE A 21 13.89 -12.28 -14.63
CA ILE A 21 15.14 -13.06 -14.65
C ILE A 21 15.20 -14.12 -13.55
N SER A 22 14.70 -13.80 -12.35
CA SER A 22 14.63 -14.75 -11.24
C SER A 22 13.72 -15.94 -11.58
N HIS A 23 12.55 -15.69 -12.18
CA HIS A 23 11.64 -16.74 -12.61
C HIS A 23 12.25 -17.62 -13.70
N GLN A 24 12.85 -17.00 -14.73
CA GLN A 24 13.54 -17.72 -15.81
C GLN A 24 14.65 -18.62 -15.27
N LEU A 25 15.48 -18.12 -14.35
CA LEU A 25 16.58 -18.90 -13.77
C LEU A 25 16.09 -20.03 -12.88
N LEU A 26 15.07 -19.81 -12.04
CA LEU A 26 14.49 -20.85 -11.18
C LEU A 26 13.89 -22.00 -12.00
N LEU A 27 13.21 -21.69 -13.11
CA LEU A 27 12.69 -22.70 -14.03
C LEU A 27 13.83 -23.44 -14.76
N ARG A 28 14.79 -22.71 -15.33
CA ARG A 28 15.91 -23.30 -16.08
C ARG A 28 16.81 -24.18 -15.23
N ALA A 29 17.02 -23.81 -13.97
CA ALA A 29 17.77 -24.61 -13.01
C ALA A 29 16.96 -25.79 -12.44
N GLY A 30 15.68 -25.92 -12.82
CA GLY A 30 14.80 -26.97 -12.31
C GLY A 30 14.61 -26.88 -10.80
N MET A 31 14.45 -25.66 -10.27
CA MET A 31 14.19 -25.41 -8.85
C MET A 31 12.71 -25.34 -8.53
N ILE A 32 11.89 -24.92 -9.48
CA ILE A 32 10.43 -24.81 -9.34
C ILE A 32 9.72 -25.35 -10.58
N HIS A 33 8.45 -25.69 -10.43
CA HIS A 33 7.56 -26.06 -11.51
C HIS A 33 6.17 -25.49 -11.28
N GLN A 34 5.58 -24.85 -12.28
CA GLN A 34 4.25 -24.25 -12.15
C GLN A 34 3.15 -25.29 -12.36
N ILE A 35 2.22 -25.40 -11.41
CA ILE A 35 1.06 -26.31 -11.47
C ILE A 35 -0.20 -25.56 -11.95
N GLY A 36 -0.32 -24.29 -11.60
CA GLY A 36 -1.39 -23.40 -12.02
C GLY A 36 -0.96 -21.93 -11.93
N ALA A 37 -1.83 -21.00 -12.35
CA ALA A 37 -1.53 -19.57 -12.25
C ALA A 37 -1.22 -19.17 -10.80
N GLY A 38 0.03 -18.77 -10.53
CA GLY A 38 0.49 -18.44 -9.18
C GLY A 38 0.59 -19.62 -8.21
N ILE A 39 0.69 -20.87 -8.69
CA ILE A 39 0.80 -22.06 -7.84
C ILE A 39 2.00 -22.88 -8.30
N TYR A 40 3.01 -23.04 -7.44
CA TYR A 40 4.29 -23.64 -7.77
C TYR A 40 4.63 -24.82 -6.85
N SER A 41 5.20 -25.87 -7.44
CA SER A 41 5.92 -26.91 -6.73
C SER A 41 7.39 -26.54 -6.60
N TYR A 42 7.95 -26.68 -5.39
CA TYR A 42 9.38 -26.57 -5.15
C TYR A 42 10.05 -27.93 -5.42
N LEU A 43 10.91 -27.98 -6.43
CA LEU A 43 11.68 -29.17 -6.78
C LEU A 43 12.86 -29.36 -5.80
N PRO A 44 13.55 -30.53 -5.78
CA PRO A 44 14.50 -30.86 -4.70
C PRO A 44 15.59 -29.82 -4.43
N LEU A 45 16.05 -29.09 -5.45
CA LEU A 45 17.03 -28.01 -5.27
C LEU A 45 16.40 -26.75 -4.67
N GLY A 46 15.24 -26.31 -5.21
CA GLY A 46 14.51 -25.17 -4.67
C GLY A 46 14.05 -25.40 -3.23
N TRP A 47 13.56 -26.60 -2.93
CA TRP A 47 13.17 -27.01 -1.58
C TRP A 47 14.34 -26.96 -0.59
N ARG A 48 15.55 -27.38 -1.01
CA ARG A 48 16.75 -27.27 -0.16
C ARG A 48 17.14 -25.82 0.13
N VAL A 49 16.95 -24.91 -0.83
CA VAL A 49 17.20 -23.47 -0.63
C VAL A 49 16.17 -22.89 0.35
N LEU A 50 14.88 -23.17 0.14
CA LEU A 50 13.81 -22.73 1.04
C LEU A 50 14.09 -23.18 2.49
N ARG A 51 14.41 -24.47 2.70
CA ARG A 51 14.76 -24.99 4.04
C ARG A 51 15.96 -24.33 4.68
N LYS A 52 16.93 -23.83 3.90
CA LYS A 52 18.07 -23.06 4.43
C LYS A 52 17.65 -21.66 4.86
N ILE A 53 16.78 -21.01 4.08
CA ILE A 53 16.20 -19.71 4.42
C ILE A 53 15.38 -19.83 5.71
N GLU A 54 14.50 -20.82 5.80
CA GLU A 54 13.71 -21.07 7.02
C GLU A 54 14.60 -21.30 8.25
N GLN A 55 15.73 -21.99 8.08
CA GLN A 55 16.66 -22.24 9.18
C GLN A 55 17.33 -20.95 9.67
N ILE A 56 17.73 -20.05 8.76
CA ILE A 56 18.26 -18.73 9.11
C ILE A 56 17.21 -17.95 9.91
N ILE A 57 15.96 -17.95 9.42
CA ILE A 57 14.83 -17.27 10.07
C ILE A 57 14.64 -17.80 11.50
N ARG A 58 14.53 -19.12 11.68
CA ARG A 58 14.37 -19.74 13.01
C ARG A 58 15.49 -19.33 13.96
N GLU A 59 16.74 -19.41 13.52
CA GLU A 59 17.89 -19.08 14.35
C GLU A 59 17.91 -17.62 14.83
N GLU A 60 17.47 -16.67 14.00
CA GLU A 60 17.41 -15.25 14.39
C GLU A 60 16.18 -14.94 15.24
N LEU A 61 15.03 -15.57 14.99
CA LEU A 61 13.81 -15.38 15.79
C LEU A 61 13.91 -16.06 17.17
N ASP A 62 14.43 -17.28 17.24
CA ASP A 62 14.64 -17.97 18.51
C ASP A 62 15.63 -17.21 19.41
N ARG A 63 16.63 -16.55 18.82
CA ARG A 63 17.61 -15.73 19.55
C ARG A 63 16.96 -14.57 20.30
N ILE A 64 15.88 -14.00 19.77
CA ILE A 64 15.14 -12.90 20.43
C ILE A 64 14.02 -13.39 21.35
N GLY A 65 13.89 -14.71 21.54
CA GLY A 65 12.86 -15.34 22.38
C GLY A 65 11.56 -15.68 21.62
N GLY A 66 11.61 -15.73 20.29
CA GLY A 66 10.52 -16.23 19.46
C GLY A 66 10.19 -17.69 19.77
N GLN A 67 8.91 -18.00 19.80
CA GLN A 67 8.40 -19.36 20.01
C GLN A 67 7.70 -19.84 18.74
N GLU A 68 8.31 -20.81 18.05
CA GLU A 68 7.72 -21.40 16.85
C GLU A 68 6.52 -22.28 17.23
N LEU A 69 5.40 -22.08 16.54
CA LEU A 69 4.19 -22.89 16.63
C LEU A 69 3.63 -23.15 15.22
N MET A 70 2.58 -23.97 15.13
CA MET A 70 1.90 -24.25 13.86
C MET A 70 0.41 -24.01 14.01
N MET A 71 -0.11 -23.07 13.22
CA MET A 71 -1.55 -22.75 13.17
C MET A 71 -2.20 -23.32 11.90
N PRO A 72 -3.49 -23.68 11.98
CA PRO A 72 -4.21 -24.23 10.84
C PRO A 72 -4.32 -23.20 9.70
N VAL A 73 -4.16 -23.67 8.46
CA VAL A 73 -4.46 -22.89 7.25
C VAL A 73 -5.97 -22.72 7.11
N LEU A 74 -6.73 -23.80 7.34
CA LEU A 74 -8.19 -23.79 7.24
C LEU A 74 -8.78 -23.17 8.50
N GLN A 75 -9.41 -22.01 8.36
CA GLN A 75 -9.88 -21.20 9.48
C GLN A 75 -11.41 -21.05 9.45
N PRO A 76 -12.10 -21.08 10.61
CA PRO A 76 -13.51 -20.71 10.72
C PRO A 76 -13.73 -19.26 10.26
N PHE A 77 -14.69 -19.03 9.37
CA PHE A 77 -14.95 -17.69 8.84
C PHE A 77 -15.46 -16.73 9.93
N GLU A 78 -16.07 -17.25 10.99
CA GLU A 78 -16.58 -16.49 12.13
C GLU A 78 -15.48 -15.70 12.85
N LEU A 79 -14.23 -16.16 12.81
CA LEU A 79 -13.10 -15.40 13.37
C LEU A 79 -12.85 -14.09 12.59
N TRP A 80 -12.98 -14.14 11.27
CA TRP A 80 -12.82 -13.00 10.37
C TRP A 80 -14.04 -12.07 10.35
N GLU A 81 -15.20 -12.58 10.72
CA GLU A 81 -16.40 -11.77 10.96
C GLU A 81 -16.26 -10.92 12.22
N LYS A 82 -15.70 -11.50 13.31
CA LYS A 82 -15.46 -10.77 14.57
C LYS A 82 -14.52 -9.57 14.38
N THR A 83 -13.47 -9.72 13.57
CA THR A 83 -12.52 -8.64 13.27
C THR A 83 -12.95 -7.76 12.11
N GLN A 84 -14.02 -8.14 11.39
CA GLN A 84 -14.51 -7.49 10.18
C GLN A 84 -13.47 -7.42 9.03
N ARG A 85 -12.31 -8.08 9.16
CA ARG A 85 -11.23 -8.04 8.15
C ARG A 85 -11.60 -8.76 6.86
N HIS A 86 -12.65 -9.58 6.86
CA HIS A 86 -13.20 -10.13 5.61
C HIS A 86 -13.68 -9.05 4.63
N TYR A 87 -14.12 -7.87 5.10
CA TYR A 87 -14.43 -6.74 4.20
C TYR A 87 -13.15 -6.16 3.60
N SER A 88 -12.12 -5.92 4.43
CA SER A 88 -10.85 -5.33 4.02
C SER A 88 -10.09 -6.22 3.02
N PHE A 89 -10.08 -7.53 3.23
CA PHE A 89 -9.47 -8.47 2.28
C PHE A 89 -10.32 -8.69 1.02
N GLY A 90 -11.65 -8.59 1.15
CA GLY A 90 -12.58 -8.69 0.02
C GLY A 90 -12.34 -9.95 -0.82
N LYS A 91 -12.15 -9.77 -2.13
CA LYS A 91 -11.99 -10.87 -3.09
C LYS A 91 -10.65 -11.62 -2.97
N SER A 92 -9.67 -11.07 -2.25
CA SER A 92 -8.38 -11.75 -2.05
C SER A 92 -8.46 -12.87 -1.00
N LEU A 93 -9.53 -12.93 -0.20
CA LEU A 93 -9.74 -13.98 0.79
C LEU A 93 -10.41 -15.19 0.13
N PHE A 94 -9.69 -16.32 0.05
CA PHE A 94 -10.29 -17.58 -0.34
C PHE A 94 -11.35 -18.01 0.68
N THR A 95 -12.57 -18.25 0.20
CA THR A 95 -13.65 -18.80 1.00
C THR A 95 -14.12 -20.12 0.42
N LEU A 96 -14.56 -21.01 1.30
CA LEU A 96 -15.08 -22.32 0.93
C LEU A 96 -16.18 -22.73 1.89
N THR A 97 -17.03 -23.64 1.44
CA THR A 97 -18.11 -24.21 2.24
C THR A 97 -17.83 -25.69 2.45
N ASP A 98 -17.83 -26.16 3.69
CA ASP A 98 -17.61 -27.56 3.99
C ASP A 98 -18.86 -28.42 3.73
N ARG A 99 -18.74 -29.74 3.89
CA ARG A 99 -19.85 -30.69 3.70
C ARG A 99 -21.03 -30.51 4.66
N ARG A 100 -20.87 -29.70 5.72
CA ARG A 100 -21.88 -29.36 6.72
C ARG A 100 -22.38 -27.93 6.52
N GLU A 101 -22.13 -27.35 5.36
CA GLU A 101 -22.53 -25.99 4.97
C GLU A 101 -21.92 -24.89 5.85
N ARG A 102 -20.80 -25.16 6.53
CA ARG A 102 -20.07 -24.15 7.30
C ARG A 102 -19.15 -23.37 6.39
N LYS A 103 -19.17 -22.05 6.54
CA LYS A 103 -18.28 -21.15 5.81
C LYS A 103 -16.91 -21.13 6.47
N LEU A 104 -15.88 -21.35 5.67
CA LEU A 104 -14.48 -21.37 6.08
C LEU A 104 -13.68 -20.46 5.15
N CYS A 105 -12.44 -20.18 5.54
CA CYS A 105 -11.46 -19.54 4.67
C CYS A 105 -10.10 -20.25 4.75
N LEU A 106 -9.29 -20.04 3.72
CA LEU A 106 -7.87 -20.37 3.75
C LEU A 106 -7.11 -19.13 4.22
N GLY A 107 -6.36 -19.24 5.31
CA GLY A 107 -5.71 -18.10 5.95
C GLY A 107 -4.72 -17.39 5.03
N PRO A 108 -4.96 -16.11 4.67
CA PRO A 108 -3.96 -15.26 4.03
C PRO A 108 -2.94 -14.70 5.03
N THR A 109 -3.28 -14.79 6.33
CA THR A 109 -2.53 -14.40 7.54
C THR A 109 -3.25 -15.00 8.77
N HIS A 110 -2.77 -14.75 10.00
CA HIS A 110 -3.22 -15.44 11.21
C HIS A 110 -3.43 -14.55 12.46
N GLU A 111 -3.61 -13.23 12.34
CA GLU A 111 -3.87 -12.35 13.49
C GLU A 111 -5.10 -12.80 14.30
N GLU A 112 -6.18 -13.22 13.64
CA GLU A 112 -7.39 -13.73 14.28
C GLU A 112 -7.12 -15.01 15.09
N VAL A 113 -6.39 -15.94 14.48
CA VAL A 113 -6.16 -17.28 15.05
C VAL A 113 -5.23 -17.18 16.26
N VAL A 114 -4.12 -16.46 16.11
CA VAL A 114 -3.15 -16.30 17.21
C VAL A 114 -3.75 -15.49 18.36
N THR A 115 -4.59 -14.49 18.07
CA THR A 115 -5.31 -13.73 19.12
C THR A 115 -6.28 -14.62 19.89
N GLU A 116 -7.04 -15.50 19.22
CA GLU A 116 -7.92 -16.45 19.90
C GLU A 116 -7.14 -17.46 20.75
N LEU A 117 -5.97 -17.93 20.27
CA LEU A 117 -5.08 -18.79 21.06
C LEU A 117 -4.57 -18.08 22.32
N VAL A 118 -4.03 -16.88 22.17
CA VAL A 118 -3.51 -16.09 23.29
C VAL A 118 -4.62 -15.79 24.31
N ARG A 119 -5.82 -15.44 23.86
CA ARG A 119 -6.99 -15.23 24.73
C ARG A 119 -7.29 -16.43 25.63
N HIS A 120 -7.04 -17.65 25.16
CA HIS A 120 -7.25 -18.88 25.95
C HIS A 120 -6.08 -19.23 26.86
N GLN A 121 -4.85 -18.91 26.46
CA GLN A 121 -3.65 -19.35 27.16
C GLN A 121 -3.07 -18.32 28.13
N VAL A 122 -3.15 -17.03 27.80
CA VAL A 122 -2.66 -15.95 28.67
C VAL A 122 -3.73 -15.64 29.72
N ARG A 123 -3.35 -15.75 31.00
CA ARG A 123 -4.26 -15.54 32.14
C ARG A 123 -3.84 -14.36 33.01
N SER A 124 -2.60 -13.90 32.88
CA SER A 124 -2.06 -12.78 33.63
C SER A 124 -1.14 -11.92 32.78
N TYR A 125 -1.00 -10.64 33.13
CA TYR A 125 0.04 -9.76 32.56
C TYR A 125 1.46 -10.31 32.76
N ARG A 126 1.65 -11.22 33.73
CA ARG A 126 2.93 -11.88 34.00
C ARG A 126 3.34 -12.91 32.94
N ASP A 127 2.39 -13.34 32.12
CA ASP A 127 2.66 -14.26 31.00
C ASP A 127 3.19 -13.50 29.77
N LEU A 128 3.22 -12.16 29.82
CA LEU A 128 3.63 -11.26 28.74
C LEU A 128 4.96 -10.55 29.06
N PRO A 129 5.77 -10.17 28.05
CA PRO A 129 5.47 -10.24 26.62
C PRO A 129 5.70 -11.63 25.99
N LEU A 130 5.02 -11.90 24.89
CA LEU A 130 5.21 -13.11 24.07
C LEU A 130 5.58 -12.74 22.64
N LEU A 131 6.45 -13.55 22.03
CA LEU A 131 6.78 -13.50 20.60
C LEU A 131 6.45 -14.87 20.02
N LEU A 132 5.34 -14.98 19.29
CA LEU A 132 4.85 -16.24 18.74
C LEU A 132 4.95 -16.21 17.22
N TYR A 133 5.58 -17.20 16.60
CA TYR A 133 5.73 -17.21 15.14
C TYR A 133 5.46 -18.58 14.52
N GLN A 134 5.24 -18.59 13.22
CA GLN A 134 5.19 -19.81 12.44
C GLN A 134 5.85 -19.59 11.07
N ILE A 135 6.26 -20.67 10.42
CA ILE A 135 6.62 -20.69 9.01
C ILE A 135 5.63 -21.61 8.30
N GLN A 136 4.67 -21.04 7.58
CA GLN A 136 3.47 -21.76 7.15
C GLN A 136 2.89 -21.21 5.84
N THR A 137 2.25 -22.08 5.06
CA THR A 137 1.65 -21.77 3.76
C THR A 137 0.40 -20.88 3.85
N LYS A 138 0.45 -19.72 3.21
CA LYS A 138 -0.64 -18.77 3.08
C LYS A 138 -1.32 -18.86 1.72
N PHE A 139 -2.56 -18.42 1.68
CA PHE A 139 -3.38 -18.36 0.47
C PHE A 139 -3.94 -16.97 0.27
N ARG A 140 -3.64 -16.34 -0.87
CA ARG A 140 -4.24 -15.06 -1.28
C ARG A 140 -4.75 -15.22 -2.70
N ASP A 141 -6.01 -14.89 -2.95
CA ASP A 141 -6.60 -15.00 -4.29
C ASP A 141 -6.17 -13.81 -5.16
N GLU A 142 -4.89 -13.78 -5.48
CA GLU A 142 -4.26 -12.75 -6.28
C GLU A 142 -4.84 -12.76 -7.70
N PRO A 143 -5.51 -11.68 -8.15
CA PRO A 143 -6.15 -11.64 -9.46
C PRO A 143 -5.14 -11.75 -10.61
N ARG A 144 -3.88 -11.32 -10.42
CA ARG A 144 -2.85 -11.38 -11.46
C ARG A 144 -1.51 -11.87 -10.89
N PRO A 145 -1.34 -13.19 -10.68
CA PRO A 145 -0.07 -13.74 -10.24
C PRO A 145 1.00 -13.54 -11.31
N ARG A 146 2.17 -13.02 -10.93
CA ARG A 146 3.25 -12.63 -11.86
C ARG A 146 4.62 -12.70 -11.20
N GLY A 147 5.68 -12.62 -12.01
CA GLY A 147 7.06 -12.56 -11.49
C GLY A 147 7.59 -13.87 -10.89
N GLY A 148 7.00 -15.02 -11.21
CA GLY A 148 7.41 -16.31 -10.66
C GLY A 148 6.95 -16.48 -9.22
N LEU A 149 7.89 -16.64 -8.29
CA LEU A 149 7.61 -16.75 -6.85
C LEU A 149 7.37 -15.41 -6.15
N LEU A 150 7.55 -14.28 -6.85
CA LEU A 150 7.38 -12.95 -6.25
C LEU A 150 5.93 -12.63 -5.91
N ARG A 151 4.98 -13.05 -6.76
CA ARG A 151 3.55 -12.77 -6.56
C ARG A 151 2.70 -13.97 -6.97
N VAL A 152 2.25 -14.72 -5.97
CA VAL A 152 1.62 -16.04 -6.11
C VAL A 152 0.35 -16.16 -5.26
N ARG A 153 -0.46 -17.19 -5.51
CA ARG A 153 -1.70 -17.45 -4.77
C ARG A 153 -1.50 -18.35 -3.55
N GLU A 154 -0.45 -19.16 -3.58
CA GLU A 154 -0.03 -20.06 -2.50
C GLU A 154 1.47 -19.86 -2.25
N PHE A 155 1.86 -19.51 -1.02
CA PHE A 155 3.25 -19.24 -0.67
C PHE A 155 3.57 -19.53 0.80
N PRO A 156 4.81 -19.94 1.12
CA PRO A 156 5.27 -19.96 2.49
C PRO A 156 5.48 -18.53 3.00
N MET A 157 5.08 -18.27 4.24
CA MET A 157 5.33 -17.02 4.93
C MET A 157 5.81 -17.32 6.34
N MET A 158 6.79 -16.56 6.81
CA MET A 158 7.03 -16.44 8.24
C MET A 158 6.21 -15.26 8.76
N ASP A 159 5.36 -15.53 9.74
CA ASP A 159 4.55 -14.54 10.43
C ASP A 159 4.78 -14.65 11.93
N LEU A 160 5.16 -13.54 12.57
CA LEU A 160 5.38 -13.41 14.00
C LEU A 160 4.43 -12.37 14.59
N TYR A 161 3.83 -12.71 15.72
CA TYR A 161 2.89 -11.88 16.47
C TYR A 161 3.44 -11.65 17.88
N SER A 162 3.65 -10.38 18.24
CA SER A 162 3.98 -10.01 19.61
C SER A 162 2.72 -9.69 20.41
N PHE A 163 2.73 -10.05 21.69
CA PHE A 163 1.68 -9.68 22.64
C PHE A 163 2.35 -9.01 23.82
N ASP A 164 1.98 -7.76 24.06
CA ASP A 164 2.68 -6.84 24.94
C ASP A 164 1.71 -6.23 25.96
N THR A 165 2.19 -5.80 27.13
CA THR A 165 1.33 -5.25 28.19
C THR A 165 1.03 -3.77 28.00
N ASN A 166 1.89 -3.05 27.29
CA ASN A 166 1.78 -1.62 27.01
C ASN A 166 2.59 -1.22 25.75
N GLU A 167 2.45 0.05 25.34
CA GLU A 167 3.14 0.59 24.15
C GLU A 167 4.68 0.57 24.28
N GLU A 168 5.25 0.74 25.47
CA GLU A 168 6.70 0.68 25.67
C GLU A 168 7.25 -0.74 25.40
N THR A 169 6.55 -1.76 25.90
CA THR A 169 6.92 -3.16 25.63
C THR A 169 6.72 -3.55 24.18
N LEU A 170 5.67 -3.03 23.53
CA LEU A 170 5.43 -3.19 22.10
C LEU A 170 6.59 -2.60 21.28
N GLU A 171 7.05 -1.39 21.62
CA GLU A 171 8.16 -0.76 20.93
C GLU A 171 9.45 -1.59 21.05
N LEU A 172 9.73 -2.15 22.23
CA LEU A 172 10.86 -3.05 22.42
C LEU A 172 10.74 -4.33 21.57
N SER A 173 9.55 -4.92 21.51
CA SER A 173 9.25 -6.07 20.66
C SER A 173 9.43 -5.72 19.18
N TYR A 174 8.96 -4.54 18.75
CA TYR A 174 9.08 -4.04 17.39
C TYR A 174 10.55 -3.83 16.96
N GLN A 175 11.36 -3.19 17.80
CA GLN A 175 12.79 -2.99 17.52
C GLN A 175 13.57 -4.30 17.47
N LYS A 176 13.22 -5.29 18.31
CA LYS A 176 13.78 -6.64 18.21
C LYS A 176 13.48 -7.27 16.84
N MET A 177 12.25 -7.09 16.34
CA MET A 177 11.86 -7.59 15.02
C MET A 177 12.62 -6.90 13.89
N ILE A 178 12.74 -5.57 13.91
CA ILE A 178 13.55 -4.83 12.93
C ILE A 178 14.98 -5.38 12.91
N GLN A 179 15.61 -5.57 14.06
CA GLN A 179 16.98 -6.06 14.12
C GLN A 179 17.10 -7.53 13.66
N ALA A 180 16.14 -8.39 14.02
CA ALA A 180 16.11 -9.77 13.57
C ALA A 180 15.97 -9.87 12.04
N TYR A 181 15.07 -9.08 11.44
CA TYR A 181 14.90 -9.01 9.99
C TYR A 181 16.18 -8.52 9.29
N LYS A 182 16.84 -7.46 9.81
CA LYS A 182 18.15 -7.02 9.31
C LYS A 182 19.17 -8.15 9.30
N ASN A 183 19.28 -8.91 10.39
CA ASN A 183 20.20 -10.05 10.46
C ASN A 183 19.83 -11.17 9.48
N ILE A 184 18.53 -11.48 9.33
CA ILE A 184 18.04 -12.51 8.41
C ILE A 184 18.45 -12.16 6.98
N TYR A 185 18.17 -10.94 6.52
CA TYR A 185 18.49 -10.53 5.15
C TYR A 185 19.99 -10.43 4.92
N ASP A 186 20.76 -9.93 5.88
CA ASP A 186 22.23 -9.91 5.81
C ASP A 186 22.82 -11.33 5.66
N ARG A 187 22.33 -12.29 6.46
CA ARG A 187 22.72 -13.71 6.36
C ARG A 187 22.28 -14.37 5.07
N CYS A 188 21.19 -13.89 4.46
CA CYS A 188 20.74 -14.30 3.12
C CYS A 188 21.52 -13.59 1.99
N GLY A 189 22.37 -12.61 2.31
CA GLY A 189 23.13 -11.83 1.33
C GLY A 189 22.25 -10.85 0.53
N LEU A 190 21.13 -10.40 1.10
CA LEU A 190 20.18 -9.50 0.45
C LEU A 190 20.38 -8.05 0.91
N PRO A 191 20.68 -7.11 0.00
CA PRO A 191 20.80 -5.70 0.34
C PRO A 191 19.39 -5.10 0.51
N THR A 192 18.92 -5.04 1.75
CA THR A 192 17.60 -4.49 2.09
C THR A 192 17.68 -3.07 2.64
N MET A 193 16.68 -2.27 2.31
CA MET A 193 16.40 -0.97 2.91
C MET A 193 15.13 -1.07 3.74
N VAL A 194 15.12 -0.47 4.93
CA VAL A 194 13.90 -0.34 5.73
C VAL A 194 13.19 0.94 5.31
N VAL A 195 11.91 0.86 4.98
CA VAL A 195 11.11 2.00 4.51
C VAL A 195 9.83 2.10 5.33
N GLU A 196 9.40 3.33 5.65
CA GLU A 196 8.10 3.58 6.28
C GLU A 196 6.97 3.17 5.32
N ALA A 197 5.95 2.49 5.83
CA ALA A 197 4.88 1.92 5.00
C ALA A 197 3.48 2.21 5.54
N ASP A 198 2.48 1.89 4.74
CA ASP A 198 1.10 1.82 5.21
C ASP A 198 0.85 0.50 5.97
N SER A 199 -0.06 0.50 6.95
CA SER A 199 -0.42 -0.72 7.66
C SER A 199 -1.47 -1.57 6.91
N GLY A 200 -2.04 -1.03 5.83
CA GLY A 200 -2.95 -1.73 4.92
C GLY A 200 -4.14 -2.37 5.62
N ALA A 201 -4.56 -3.53 5.10
CA ALA A 201 -5.67 -4.32 5.63
C ALA A 201 -5.37 -5.04 6.96
N ILE A 202 -4.10 -5.07 7.39
CA ILE A 202 -3.72 -5.56 8.72
C ILE A 202 -4.12 -4.53 9.78
N GLY A 203 -4.04 -3.24 9.45
CA GLY A 203 -4.26 -2.14 10.38
C GLY A 203 -3.07 -1.94 11.32
N GLY A 204 -3.04 -0.82 12.03
CA GLY A 204 -1.89 -0.44 12.86
C GLY A 204 -1.61 1.06 12.80
N LYS A 205 -0.59 1.50 13.55
CA LYS A 205 -0.12 2.90 13.55
C LYS A 205 1.19 3.04 12.77
N GLU A 206 2.16 2.21 13.11
CA GLU A 206 3.50 2.21 12.54
C GLU A 206 3.73 0.94 11.74
N SER A 207 4.34 1.09 10.57
CA SER A 207 4.64 0.00 9.65
C SER A 207 5.96 0.30 8.96
N HIS A 208 6.80 -0.73 8.85
CA HIS A 208 8.04 -0.68 8.08
C HIS A 208 8.11 -1.89 7.18
N GLU A 209 8.43 -1.65 5.92
CA GLU A 209 8.70 -2.69 4.93
C GLU A 209 10.21 -2.85 4.75
N PHE A 210 10.64 -4.09 4.50
CA PHE A 210 12.00 -4.36 4.05
C PHE A 210 11.99 -4.51 2.54
N MET A 211 12.78 -3.68 1.87
CA MET A 211 12.78 -3.55 0.42
C MET A 211 14.13 -3.94 -0.16
N VAL A 212 14.16 -4.90 -1.09
CA VAL A 212 15.32 -5.14 -1.95
C VAL A 212 15.23 -4.21 -3.16
N VAL A 213 16.17 -3.28 -3.29
CA VAL A 213 16.19 -2.29 -4.36
C VAL A 213 16.51 -2.96 -5.70
N THR A 214 15.60 -2.88 -6.65
CA THR A 214 15.77 -3.40 -8.01
C THR A 214 14.82 -2.71 -8.99
N GLN A 215 15.26 -2.52 -10.22
CA GLN A 215 14.43 -1.92 -11.28
C GLN A 215 13.19 -2.77 -11.60
N SER A 216 13.24 -4.08 -11.35
CA SER A 216 12.10 -5.00 -11.54
C SER A 216 11.09 -4.97 -10.39
N GLY A 217 11.29 -4.11 -9.38
CA GLY A 217 10.40 -3.95 -8.25
C GLY A 217 9.02 -3.44 -8.66
N GLU A 218 7.99 -3.91 -7.94
CA GLU A 218 6.61 -3.43 -8.13
C GLU A 218 6.35 -2.17 -7.31
N ASP A 219 7.04 -2.02 -6.17
CA ASP A 219 6.87 -0.92 -5.24
C ASP A 219 7.78 0.25 -5.59
N GLU A 220 7.23 1.46 -5.47
CA GLU A 220 7.96 2.71 -5.59
C GLU A 220 8.32 3.24 -4.20
N ILE A 221 9.60 3.53 -4.00
CA ILE A 221 10.16 4.02 -2.74
C ILE A 221 10.61 5.46 -2.95
N ILE A 222 10.07 6.36 -2.14
CA ILE A 222 10.53 7.74 -2.04
C ILE A 222 11.53 7.84 -0.90
N TYR A 223 12.73 8.32 -1.19
CA TYR A 223 13.81 8.40 -0.21
C TYR A 223 14.58 9.72 -0.31
N CYS A 224 15.22 10.13 0.78
CA CYS A 224 16.08 11.29 0.81
C CYS A 224 17.53 10.89 0.54
N ARG A 225 18.24 11.66 -0.30
CA ARG A 225 19.68 11.44 -0.54
C ARG A 225 20.58 11.95 0.60
N ASN A 226 20.03 12.80 1.47
CA ASN A 226 20.80 13.52 2.49
C ASN A 226 20.62 12.95 3.91
N CYS A 227 19.55 12.19 4.16
CA CYS A 227 19.27 11.57 5.46
C CYS A 227 18.66 10.17 5.27
N GLN A 228 18.28 9.51 6.37
CA GLN A 228 17.76 8.14 6.36
C GLN A 228 16.25 8.03 6.05
N TYR A 229 15.60 9.11 5.60
CA TYR A 229 14.18 9.05 5.26
C TYR A 229 13.96 8.19 4.03
N ALA A 230 13.14 7.16 4.14
CA ALA A 230 12.66 6.34 3.04
C ALA A 230 11.26 5.82 3.38
N ALA A 231 10.36 5.85 2.40
CA ALA A 231 8.98 5.42 2.58
C ALA A 231 8.43 4.85 1.26
N ASN A 232 7.53 3.88 1.37
CA ASN A 232 6.69 3.45 0.25
C ASN A 232 5.88 4.66 -0.25
N VAL A 233 5.67 4.80 -1.56
CA VAL A 233 4.90 5.90 -2.17
C VAL A 233 3.52 6.08 -1.53
N ASP A 234 2.91 4.99 -1.06
CA ASP A 234 1.60 4.98 -0.39
C ASP A 234 1.63 5.71 0.96
N LYS A 235 2.79 5.81 1.60
CA LYS A 235 3.01 6.48 2.89
C LYS A 235 3.82 7.78 2.77
N ALA A 236 4.66 7.89 1.76
CA ALA A 236 5.69 8.91 1.62
C ALA A 236 5.14 10.34 1.72
N GLN A 237 5.85 11.19 2.45
CA GLN A 237 5.56 12.61 2.62
C GLN A 237 6.64 13.44 1.95
N GLY A 238 6.23 14.56 1.36
CA GLY A 238 7.13 15.53 0.73
C GLY A 238 6.74 16.94 1.10
N ILE A 239 7.75 17.79 1.32
CA ILE A 239 7.57 19.24 1.40
C ILE A 239 7.23 19.71 -0.01
N LYS A 240 5.96 20.03 -0.21
CA LYS A 240 5.42 20.52 -1.47
C LYS A 240 6.01 21.90 -1.78
N PRO A 241 6.38 22.18 -3.05
CA PRO A 241 6.86 23.51 -3.44
C PRO A 241 5.82 24.58 -3.11
N VAL A 242 6.27 25.70 -2.54
CA VAL A 242 5.40 26.87 -2.33
C VAL A 242 5.16 27.53 -3.68
N GLY A 243 3.88 27.73 -4.02
CA GLY A 243 3.51 28.44 -5.24
C GLY A 243 3.49 29.95 -5.05
N GLU A 244 3.11 30.67 -6.09
CA GLU A 244 3.00 32.12 -6.04
C GLU A 244 1.88 32.54 -5.09
N ARG A 245 2.21 33.45 -4.16
CA ARG A 245 1.28 34.04 -3.18
C ARG A 245 1.14 35.53 -3.46
N GLU A 246 0.16 35.85 -4.28
CA GLU A 246 -0.25 37.21 -4.57
C GLU A 246 -1.42 37.61 -3.67
N PRO A 247 -1.67 38.92 -3.48
CA PRO A 247 -2.90 39.39 -2.88
C PRO A 247 -4.13 38.75 -3.57
N PRO A 248 -5.14 38.29 -2.80
CA PRO A 248 -6.34 37.71 -3.39
C PRO A 248 -7.04 38.69 -4.35
N LEU A 249 -7.23 38.26 -5.59
CA LEU A 249 -7.94 39.02 -6.61
C LEU A 249 -9.44 38.67 -6.61
N PRO A 250 -10.32 39.55 -7.14
CA PRO A 250 -11.74 39.23 -7.27
C PRO A 250 -11.97 37.96 -8.10
N LEU A 251 -12.93 37.13 -7.68
CA LEU A 251 -13.34 35.94 -8.40
C LEU A 251 -13.86 36.32 -9.80
N GLU A 252 -13.37 35.66 -10.84
CA GLU A 252 -13.68 35.97 -12.25
C GLU A 252 -14.02 34.67 -12.99
N GLU A 253 -15.15 34.63 -13.70
CA GLU A 253 -15.51 33.50 -14.56
C GLU A 253 -14.88 33.68 -15.96
N ILE A 254 -14.32 32.60 -16.51
CA ILE A 254 -13.66 32.58 -17.81
C ILE A 254 -14.14 31.39 -18.65
N ALA A 255 -14.41 31.64 -19.93
CA ALA A 255 -14.76 30.60 -20.88
C ALA A 255 -13.53 29.78 -21.28
N THR A 256 -13.64 28.46 -21.19
CA THR A 256 -12.61 27.46 -21.51
C THR A 256 -13.21 26.33 -22.35
N PRO A 257 -13.73 26.63 -23.56
CA PRO A 257 -14.48 25.67 -24.36
C PRO A 257 -13.64 24.45 -24.74
N GLY A 258 -14.16 23.27 -24.43
CA GLY A 258 -13.51 21.99 -24.73
C GLY A 258 -12.31 21.64 -23.86
N MET A 259 -11.94 22.46 -22.88
CA MET A 259 -10.83 22.18 -21.95
C MET A 259 -11.36 21.40 -20.75
N LYS A 260 -10.86 20.18 -20.52
CA LYS A 260 -11.34 19.28 -19.45
C LYS A 260 -10.26 18.87 -18.48
N THR A 261 -9.00 18.86 -18.92
CA THR A 261 -7.86 18.41 -18.11
C THR A 261 -7.07 19.61 -17.58
N ILE A 262 -6.31 19.39 -16.50
CA ILE A 262 -5.41 20.41 -15.95
C ILE A 262 -4.43 20.93 -17.00
N GLY A 263 -3.85 20.03 -17.82
CA GLY A 263 -2.91 20.41 -18.87
C GLY A 263 -3.54 21.29 -19.95
N GLU A 264 -4.78 20.98 -20.35
CA GLU A 264 -5.54 21.80 -21.32
C GLU A 264 -5.85 23.19 -20.77
N VAL A 265 -6.38 23.27 -19.54
CA VAL A 265 -6.73 24.55 -18.90
C VAL A 265 -5.50 25.42 -18.67
N ALA A 266 -4.43 24.83 -18.12
CA ALA A 266 -3.18 25.53 -17.86
C ALA A 266 -2.51 26.02 -19.16
N GLY A 267 -2.50 25.18 -20.20
CA GLY A 267 -1.99 25.55 -21.51
C GLY A 267 -2.78 26.66 -22.18
N PHE A 268 -4.12 26.59 -22.12
CA PHE A 268 -5.02 27.62 -22.66
C PHE A 268 -4.83 28.97 -21.99
N LEU A 269 -4.73 28.98 -20.65
CA LEU A 269 -4.56 30.20 -19.85
C LEU A 269 -3.10 30.65 -19.72
N LYS A 270 -2.14 29.85 -20.20
CA LYS A 270 -0.69 30.09 -20.09
C LYS A 270 -0.21 30.28 -18.65
N ILE A 271 -0.70 29.43 -17.76
CA ILE A 271 -0.33 29.40 -16.33
C ILE A 271 0.34 28.06 -15.98
N PRO A 272 1.16 27.98 -14.92
CA PRO A 272 1.68 26.70 -14.46
C PRO A 272 0.57 25.82 -13.87
N HIS A 273 0.74 24.49 -13.91
CA HIS A 273 -0.19 23.53 -13.28
C HIS A 273 -0.42 23.82 -11.80
N SER A 274 0.60 24.34 -11.10
CA SER A 274 0.53 24.74 -9.68
C SER A 274 -0.44 25.91 -9.40
N ARG A 275 -0.89 26.64 -10.43
CA ARG A 275 -1.93 27.69 -10.34
C ARG A 275 -3.34 27.15 -10.61
N THR A 276 -3.49 25.84 -10.83
CA THR A 276 -4.81 25.21 -11.02
C THR A 276 -5.20 24.38 -9.80
N LEU A 277 -6.52 24.22 -9.60
CA LEU A 277 -7.10 23.34 -8.59
C LEU A 277 -7.83 22.20 -9.29
N LYS A 278 -7.36 20.98 -9.07
CA LYS A 278 -7.93 19.73 -9.58
C LYS A 278 -9.05 19.26 -8.67
N ALA A 279 -10.18 18.91 -9.26
CA ALA A 279 -11.29 18.24 -8.61
C ALA A 279 -11.29 16.76 -8.99
N VAL A 280 -11.25 15.87 -8.00
CA VAL A 280 -11.34 14.42 -8.17
C VAL A 280 -12.50 13.90 -7.35
N PHE A 281 -13.24 12.93 -7.87
CA PHE A 281 -14.42 12.40 -7.21
C PHE A 281 -14.20 10.95 -6.82
N TYR A 282 -14.47 10.64 -5.56
CA TYR A 282 -14.37 9.31 -5.00
C TYR A 282 -15.71 8.86 -4.44
N SER A 283 -15.95 7.56 -4.44
CA SER A 283 -16.99 6.89 -3.68
C SER A 283 -16.33 6.18 -2.51
N ALA A 284 -16.60 6.66 -1.30
CA ALA A 284 -16.10 6.09 -0.04
C ALA A 284 -17.26 5.39 0.68
N ASP A 285 -17.19 4.06 0.79
CA ASP A 285 -18.28 3.20 1.31
C ASP A 285 -19.65 3.54 0.67
N GLY A 286 -19.65 3.83 -0.63
CA GLY A 286 -20.84 4.18 -1.42
C GLY A 286 -21.26 5.66 -1.39
N ASN A 287 -20.59 6.49 -0.57
CA ASN A 287 -20.90 7.93 -0.47
C ASN A 287 -19.93 8.76 -1.33
N LEU A 288 -20.48 9.72 -2.07
CA LEU A 288 -19.67 10.62 -2.90
C LEU A 288 -18.81 11.57 -2.03
N VAL A 289 -17.54 11.68 -2.39
CA VAL A 289 -16.55 12.56 -1.79
C VAL A 289 -15.92 13.43 -2.88
N PHE A 290 -15.94 14.74 -2.67
CA PHE A 290 -15.24 15.71 -3.50
C PHE A 290 -13.82 15.91 -2.96
N VAL A 291 -12.81 15.75 -3.81
CA VAL A 291 -11.41 15.96 -3.45
C VAL A 291 -10.84 17.14 -4.22
N ALA A 292 -10.33 18.13 -3.51
CA ALA A 292 -9.64 19.30 -4.06
C ALA A 292 -8.13 19.22 -3.81
N ILE A 293 -7.32 19.29 -4.87
CA ILE A 293 -5.86 19.22 -4.78
C ILE A 293 -5.23 20.14 -5.83
N ARG A 294 -4.02 20.64 -5.58
CA ARG A 294 -3.29 21.44 -6.58
C ARG A 294 -3.05 20.64 -7.86
N GLY A 295 -3.15 21.29 -9.02
CA GLY A 295 -3.21 20.59 -10.32
C GLY A 295 -1.96 19.85 -10.76
N ASP A 296 -0.79 20.21 -10.23
CA ASP A 296 0.50 19.54 -10.42
C ASP A 296 0.72 18.32 -9.50
N LEU A 297 -0.22 18.05 -8.59
CA LEU A 297 -0.16 16.93 -7.65
C LEU A 297 -1.23 15.89 -7.99
N GLU A 298 -0.97 14.64 -7.59
CA GLU A 298 -1.91 13.53 -7.71
C GLU A 298 -2.39 13.10 -6.34
N VAL A 299 -3.64 12.65 -6.27
CA VAL A 299 -4.22 12.10 -5.04
C VAL A 299 -3.57 10.75 -4.77
N ASN A 300 -3.07 10.57 -3.54
CA ASN A 300 -2.69 9.29 -3.01
C ASN A 300 -3.93 8.66 -2.37
N GLU A 301 -4.45 7.60 -3.00
CA GLU A 301 -5.70 6.94 -2.60
C GLU A 301 -5.56 6.23 -1.25
N VAL A 302 -4.38 5.74 -0.89
CA VAL A 302 -4.12 5.12 0.42
C VAL A 302 -4.23 6.16 1.53
N LYS A 303 -3.57 7.32 1.37
CA LYS A 303 -3.71 8.44 2.30
C LYS A 303 -5.14 8.93 2.41
N LEU A 304 -5.85 9.07 1.29
CA LEU A 304 -7.25 9.49 1.28
C LEU A 304 -8.16 8.48 1.98
N LYS A 305 -7.98 7.18 1.73
CA LYS A 305 -8.72 6.10 2.39
C LYS A 305 -8.52 6.13 3.90
N ASN A 306 -7.27 6.27 4.34
CA ASN A 306 -6.91 6.37 5.75
C ASN A 306 -7.50 7.62 6.42
N ALA A 307 -7.48 8.76 5.72
CA ALA A 307 -8.08 10.01 6.18
C ALA A 307 -9.61 9.90 6.35
N LEU A 308 -10.27 9.22 5.40
CA LEU A 308 -11.72 8.99 5.42
C LEU A 308 -12.14 7.88 6.39
N LYS A 309 -11.22 6.99 6.77
CA LYS A 309 -11.46 5.78 7.57
C LYS A 309 -12.52 4.88 6.93
N CYS A 310 -12.50 4.78 5.60
CA CYS A 310 -13.46 3.96 4.84
C CYS A 310 -12.89 2.58 4.50
N SER A 311 -13.78 1.61 4.30
CA SER A 311 -13.41 0.24 3.96
C SER A 311 -13.15 0.08 2.47
N ASP A 312 -14.01 0.71 1.66
CA ASP A 312 -13.94 0.78 0.21
C ASP A 312 -13.70 2.23 -0.24
N LEU A 313 -12.74 2.41 -1.15
CA LEU A 313 -12.49 3.68 -1.82
C LEU A 313 -12.26 3.39 -3.31
N GLN A 314 -13.05 4.02 -4.15
CA GLN A 314 -12.94 3.89 -5.61
C GLN A 314 -13.28 5.23 -6.25
N LEU A 315 -12.82 5.46 -7.49
CA LEU A 315 -13.27 6.61 -8.27
C LEU A 315 -14.80 6.59 -8.40
N ALA A 316 -15.43 7.75 -8.24
CA ALA A 316 -16.86 7.87 -8.43
C ALA A 316 -17.19 7.64 -9.91
N ASN A 317 -18.30 6.95 -10.18
CA ASN A 317 -18.76 6.76 -11.54
C ASN A 317 -19.46 8.04 -12.08
N GLU A 318 -19.59 8.13 -13.40
CA GLU A 318 -20.19 9.31 -14.05
C GLU A 318 -21.63 9.58 -13.60
N GLU A 319 -22.39 8.52 -13.26
CA GLU A 319 -23.77 8.67 -12.81
C GLU A 319 -23.86 9.34 -11.45
N GLN A 320 -23.04 8.93 -10.48
CA GLN A 320 -22.95 9.55 -9.15
C GLN A 320 -22.56 11.03 -9.26
N VAL A 321 -21.55 11.34 -10.09
CA VAL A 321 -21.08 12.71 -10.34
C VAL A 321 -22.20 13.56 -10.95
N ARG A 322 -22.92 13.03 -11.94
CA ARG A 322 -24.03 13.73 -12.59
C ARG A 322 -25.21 13.95 -11.65
N GLN A 323 -25.58 12.97 -10.83
CA GLN A 323 -26.67 13.08 -9.84
C GLN A 323 -26.35 14.14 -8.78
N ALA A 324 -25.08 14.30 -8.44
CA ALA A 324 -24.58 15.36 -7.57
C ALA A 324 -24.52 16.75 -8.21
N GLY A 325 -24.87 16.89 -9.50
CA GLY A 325 -24.82 18.16 -10.23
C GLY A 325 -23.39 18.61 -10.56
N LEU A 326 -22.41 17.71 -10.47
CA LEU A 326 -21.01 18.02 -10.75
C LEU A 326 -20.72 17.85 -12.24
N VAL A 327 -19.94 18.77 -12.81
CA VAL A 327 -19.55 18.76 -14.22
C VAL A 327 -18.08 18.33 -14.31
N ALA A 328 -17.82 17.08 -14.67
CA ALA A 328 -16.46 16.59 -14.83
C ALA A 328 -15.66 17.46 -15.81
N GLY A 329 -14.43 17.82 -15.42
CA GLY A 329 -13.57 18.75 -16.17
C GLY A 329 -13.89 20.25 -15.99
N SER A 330 -14.97 20.60 -15.29
CA SER A 330 -15.31 21.98 -14.96
C SER A 330 -15.90 22.10 -13.55
N ALA A 331 -15.61 21.14 -12.67
CA ALA A 331 -16.11 21.13 -11.30
C ALA A 331 -15.29 21.97 -10.34
N SER A 332 -15.96 22.50 -9.33
CA SER A 332 -15.42 23.40 -8.34
C SER A 332 -15.87 23.02 -6.93
N PRO A 333 -15.00 23.19 -5.92
CA PRO A 333 -15.47 23.17 -4.53
C PRO A 333 -16.34 24.40 -4.21
N SER A 334 -16.27 25.47 -5.00
CA SER A 334 -17.09 26.68 -4.80
C SER A 334 -18.57 26.43 -5.09
N GLY A 335 -19.42 26.74 -4.10
CA GLY A 335 -20.87 26.54 -4.20
C GLY A 335 -21.34 25.10 -4.01
N LEU A 336 -20.45 24.20 -3.58
CA LEU A 336 -20.81 22.81 -3.28
C LEU A 336 -21.51 22.70 -1.93
N SER A 337 -22.61 21.95 -1.87
CA SER A 337 -23.36 21.69 -0.62
C SER A 337 -23.82 20.24 -0.55
N GLY A 338 -23.77 19.64 0.64
CA GLY A 338 -24.28 18.28 0.89
C GLY A 338 -23.35 17.15 0.44
N ILE A 339 -22.12 17.47 0.00
CA ILE A 339 -21.10 16.51 -0.39
C ILE A 339 -19.86 16.77 0.46
N LYS A 340 -19.31 15.71 1.04
CA LYS A 340 -18.10 15.80 1.85
C LYS A 340 -16.93 16.25 0.98
N THR A 341 -16.30 17.35 1.37
CA THR A 341 -15.18 17.97 0.65
C THR A 341 -13.90 17.76 1.43
N VAL A 342 -12.97 17.01 0.84
CA VAL A 342 -11.61 16.81 1.35
C VAL A 342 -10.66 17.62 0.50
N ALA A 343 -9.71 18.30 1.11
CA ALA A 343 -8.66 19.02 0.39
C ALA A 343 -7.26 18.58 0.82
N ASP A 344 -6.34 18.57 -0.15
CA ASP A 344 -4.92 18.49 0.16
C ASP A 344 -4.42 19.82 0.73
N ASP A 345 -3.50 19.77 1.69
CA ASP A 345 -2.91 20.98 2.28
C ASP A 345 -2.17 21.88 1.26
N SER A 346 -1.87 21.39 0.04
CA SER A 346 -1.31 22.19 -1.06
C SER A 346 -2.16 23.39 -1.45
N ILE A 347 -3.47 23.37 -1.17
CA ILE A 347 -4.35 24.52 -1.46
C ILE A 347 -4.00 25.74 -0.60
N MET A 348 -3.26 25.55 0.49
CA MET A 348 -2.75 26.63 1.33
C MET A 348 -1.42 27.21 0.82
N LEU A 349 -0.78 26.57 -0.17
CA LEU A 349 0.58 26.89 -0.59
C LEU A 349 0.64 27.86 -1.77
N ALA A 350 -0.49 28.28 -2.32
CA ALA A 350 -0.59 29.32 -3.33
C ALA A 350 -1.92 30.09 -3.18
N THR A 351 -2.06 31.18 -3.91
CA THR A 351 -3.30 31.95 -3.99
C THR A 351 -3.73 32.13 -5.43
N ASN A 352 -4.98 32.56 -5.61
CA ASN A 352 -5.58 32.86 -6.92
C ASN A 352 -5.56 31.66 -7.89
N PHE A 353 -6.06 30.51 -7.44
CA PHE A 353 -6.14 29.32 -8.28
C PHE A 353 -7.15 29.48 -9.42
N VAL A 354 -6.96 28.70 -10.47
CA VAL A 354 -7.99 28.41 -11.48
C VAL A 354 -8.65 27.07 -11.16
N ALA A 355 -9.94 27.08 -10.87
CA ALA A 355 -10.75 25.87 -10.65
C ALA A 355 -11.91 25.83 -11.64
N GLY A 356 -12.63 24.71 -11.75
CA GLY A 356 -13.85 24.68 -12.53
C GLY A 356 -14.90 25.69 -12.04
N ALA A 357 -15.92 25.97 -12.86
CA ALA A 357 -17.03 26.87 -12.51
C ALA A 357 -18.35 26.16 -12.14
N ASN A 358 -18.35 24.83 -12.03
CA ASN A 358 -19.55 23.99 -11.97
C ASN A 358 -20.50 24.20 -13.16
N LYS A 359 -19.95 24.64 -14.30
CA LYS A 359 -20.65 24.87 -15.57
C LYS A 359 -19.81 24.31 -16.72
N PRO A 360 -20.40 23.63 -17.70
CA PRO A 360 -19.66 23.16 -18.87
C PRO A 360 -18.93 24.31 -19.55
N ASP A 361 -17.68 24.09 -19.96
CA ASP A 361 -16.87 25.04 -20.73
C ASP A 361 -16.51 26.35 -19.99
N TYR A 362 -16.62 26.39 -18.66
CA TYR A 362 -16.22 27.53 -17.85
C TYR A 362 -15.36 27.14 -16.64
N HIS A 363 -14.42 28.02 -16.31
CA HIS A 363 -13.59 27.96 -15.10
C HIS A 363 -13.69 29.28 -14.32
N LEU A 364 -13.32 29.24 -13.05
CA LEU A 364 -13.19 30.40 -12.18
C LEU A 364 -11.70 30.70 -11.99
N LYS A 365 -11.29 31.93 -12.25
CA LYS A 365 -10.00 32.48 -11.88
C LYS A 365 -10.06 33.09 -10.50
N ASN A 366 -8.89 33.17 -9.87
CA ASN A 366 -8.68 33.81 -8.57
C ASN A 366 -9.46 33.14 -7.44
N VAL A 367 -9.62 31.82 -7.51
CA VAL A 367 -10.24 31.00 -6.46
C VAL A 367 -9.28 30.91 -5.28
N ASN A 368 -9.77 31.23 -4.07
CA ASN A 368 -8.98 31.28 -2.84
C ASN A 368 -9.72 30.58 -1.70
N TYR A 369 -9.03 29.68 -1.00
CA TYR A 369 -9.46 29.18 0.30
C TYR A 369 -9.01 30.15 1.41
N PRO A 370 -9.83 30.43 2.45
CA PRO A 370 -11.20 29.94 2.68
C PRO A 370 -12.29 30.87 2.12
N ARG A 371 -11.94 31.87 1.31
CA ARG A 371 -12.89 32.90 0.83
C ARG A 371 -14.01 32.34 -0.04
N ASP A 372 -13.66 31.49 -1.01
CA ASP A 372 -14.59 31.07 -2.08
C ASP A 372 -15.17 29.67 -1.89
N PHE A 373 -14.63 28.88 -0.96
CA PHE A 373 -15.11 27.54 -0.63
C PHE A 373 -14.64 27.10 0.77
N GLN A 374 -15.36 26.15 1.34
CA GLN A 374 -15.04 25.50 2.61
C GLN A 374 -14.65 24.05 2.36
N VAL A 375 -13.93 23.46 3.31
CA VAL A 375 -13.51 22.05 3.25
C VAL A 375 -13.84 21.40 4.60
N ASP A 376 -14.34 20.17 4.56
CA ASP A 376 -14.67 19.42 5.78
C ASP A 376 -13.41 18.81 6.41
N LEU A 377 -12.42 18.48 5.58
CA LEU A 377 -11.17 17.85 6.00
C LEU A 377 -10.01 18.36 5.15
N MET A 378 -8.93 18.81 5.80
CA MET A 378 -7.70 19.24 5.13
C MET A 378 -6.50 18.50 5.71
N LEU A 379 -5.79 17.76 4.87
CA LEU A 379 -4.70 16.85 5.25
C LEU A 379 -3.70 16.70 4.10
N ASP A 380 -2.57 16.05 4.34
CA ASP A 380 -1.72 15.55 3.25
C ASP A 380 -2.35 14.32 2.61
N ILE A 381 -2.91 14.49 1.41
CA ILE A 381 -3.46 13.41 0.58
C ILE A 381 -2.78 13.34 -0.78
N ALA A 382 -1.70 14.09 -0.99
CA ALA A 382 -0.94 14.05 -2.23
C ALA A 382 0.07 12.89 -2.23
N ALA A 383 0.30 12.31 -3.41
CA ALA A 383 1.46 11.46 -3.63
C ALA A 383 2.73 12.32 -3.55
N ALA A 384 3.71 11.90 -2.75
CA ALA A 384 5.02 12.54 -2.74
C ALA A 384 5.71 12.30 -4.08
N GLN A 385 6.40 13.33 -4.58
CA GLN A 385 7.07 13.29 -5.89
C GLN A 385 8.58 13.42 -5.70
N GLN A 386 9.32 12.91 -6.69
CA GLN A 386 10.74 13.21 -6.82
C GLN A 386 10.98 14.73 -6.83
N ASP A 387 12.13 15.15 -6.31
CA ASP A 387 12.58 16.55 -6.22
C ASP A 387 11.80 17.45 -5.26
N GLN A 388 10.75 16.94 -4.59
CA GLN A 388 10.16 17.58 -3.42
C GLN A 388 11.15 17.59 -2.23
N GLY A 389 10.93 18.48 -1.27
CA GLY A 389 11.78 18.56 -0.08
C GLY A 389 11.50 17.41 0.90
N CYS A 390 12.53 16.91 1.57
CA CYS A 390 12.40 15.86 2.56
C CYS A 390 11.77 16.41 3.84
N PRO A 391 10.74 15.74 4.41
CA PRO A 391 10.07 16.21 5.62
C PRO A 391 10.96 16.19 6.87
N LYS A 392 12.08 15.46 6.84
CA LYS A 392 13.01 15.34 7.98
C LYS A 392 14.16 16.34 7.95
N CYS A 393 14.69 16.69 6.77
CA CYS A 393 15.89 17.52 6.64
C CYS A 393 15.83 18.63 5.58
N GLY A 394 14.75 18.72 4.79
CA GLY A 394 14.61 19.69 3.70
C GLY A 394 15.42 19.38 2.44
N GLY A 395 16.28 18.36 2.43
CA GLY A 395 17.01 17.92 1.24
C GLY A 395 16.12 17.32 0.14
N SER A 396 16.64 17.12 -1.06
CA SER A 396 15.83 16.61 -2.20
C SER A 396 15.43 15.14 -2.03
N LEU A 397 14.17 14.84 -2.30
CA LEU A 397 13.67 13.47 -2.43
C LEU A 397 14.02 12.89 -3.81
N ALA A 398 14.17 11.57 -3.84
CA ALA A 398 14.40 10.75 -5.02
C ALA A 398 13.48 9.53 -4.99
N SER A 399 13.29 8.90 -6.16
CA SER A 399 12.49 7.69 -6.31
C SER A 399 13.36 6.52 -6.77
N MET A 400 13.04 5.31 -6.29
CA MET A 400 13.58 4.04 -6.79
C MET A 400 12.52 2.95 -6.71
N ARG A 401 12.77 1.80 -7.36
CA ARG A 401 11.89 0.63 -7.26
C ARG A 401 12.46 -0.45 -6.35
N GLY A 402 11.57 -1.16 -5.66
CA GLY A 402 11.92 -2.23 -4.74
C GLY A 402 10.96 -3.42 -4.80
N ILE A 403 11.44 -4.54 -4.28
CA ILE A 403 10.61 -5.71 -3.96
C ILE A 403 10.51 -5.78 -2.44
N GLU A 404 9.29 -5.75 -1.91
CA GLU A 404 9.01 -6.08 -0.50
C GLU A 404 9.38 -7.55 -0.24
N VAL A 405 10.20 -7.82 0.79
CA VAL A 405 10.75 -9.16 1.08
C VAL A 405 10.46 -9.65 2.48
#